data_AF-A0A538QLI3-F1
#
_entry.id   AF-A0A538QLI3-F1
#
_cell.length_a   1.000
_cell.length_b   1.000
_cell.length_c   1.000
_cell.angle_alpha   90.00
_cell.angle_beta   90.00
_cell.angle_gamma   90.00
#
_symmetry.space_group_name_H-M   'P 1'
#
loop_
_entity.id
_entity.type
_entity.pdbx_description
1 polymer ?
#
loop_
_entity_poly.entity_id
_entity_poly.type
_entity_poly.pdbx_seq_one_letter_code
_entity_poly.pdbx_strand_id
1 'polypeptide(L)'
;MKLVNYAILIGTGVIIGIVLVLSCGDNSPRKADAAVDAACNCPPAEVPLSGRIVETSEQFVIPANSAHQKNGSRVCASGPVDGIVLNGGCTANIPLNGNIILEQSAPEGLGWMCSWSNPSNVDVPVHVIMRCLMPAK
;
A
#
# COMPACT_ATOMS: atom_id res chain seq x y z
N MET A 1 56.60 4.18 34.25
CA MET A 1 56.29 4.45 32.82
C MET A 1 55.23 3.53 32.23
N LYS A 2 55.22 2.21 32.51
CA LYS A 2 54.21 1.27 31.95
C LYS A 2 52.76 1.58 32.34
N LEU A 3 52.51 1.95 33.60
CA LEU A 3 51.18 2.31 34.11
C LEU A 3 50.55 3.54 33.43
N VAL A 4 51.38 4.52 33.05
CA VAL A 4 50.91 5.74 32.37
C VAL A 4 50.41 5.41 30.96
N ASN A 5 51.09 4.52 30.24
CA ASN A 5 50.71 4.12 28.89
C ASN A 5 49.39 3.31 28.86
N TYR A 6 49.13 2.48 29.87
CA TYR A 6 47.86 1.77 29.99
C TYR A 6 46.68 2.71 30.32
N ALA A 7 46.90 3.70 31.19
CA ALA A 7 45.87 4.69 31.50
C ALA A 7 45.48 5.52 30.27
N ILE A 8 46.45 5.88 29.42
CA ILE A 8 46.20 6.62 28.18
C ILE A 8 45.38 5.78 27.19
N LEU A 9 45.72 4.51 26.99
CA LEU A 9 45.04 3.61 26.06
C LEU A 9 43.57 3.33 26.47
N ILE A 10 43.32 3.16 27.77
CA ILE A 10 41.95 2.97 28.27
C ILE A 10 41.15 4.27 28.13
N GLY A 11 41.76 5.41 28.42
CA GLY A 11 41.14 6.72 28.28
C GLY A 11 40.70 7.02 26.84
N THR A 12 41.56 6.79 25.85
CA THR A 12 41.21 6.99 24.43
C THR A 12 40.14 6.02 23.96
N GLY A 13 40.19 4.74 24.35
CA GLY A 13 39.16 3.76 23.99
C GLY A 13 37.78 4.12 24.52
N VAL A 14 37.69 4.58 25.77
CA VAL A 14 36.42 5.02 26.38
C VAL A 14 35.88 6.27 25.69
N ILE A 15 36.73 7.26 25.40
CA ILE A 15 36.30 8.48 24.72
C ILE A 15 35.78 8.16 23.31
N ILE A 16 36.50 7.34 22.54
CA ILE A 16 36.08 6.96 21.19
C ILE A 16 34.77 6.17 21.23
N GLY A 17 34.63 5.22 22.17
CA GLY A 17 33.39 4.47 22.37
C GLY A 17 32.19 5.35 22.72
N ILE A 18 32.36 6.33 23.62
CA ILE A 18 31.30 7.27 23.98
C ILE A 18 30.90 8.14 22.77
N VAL A 19 31.87 8.64 21.99
CA VAL A 19 31.60 9.44 20.79
C VAL A 19 30.82 8.63 19.75
N LEU A 20 31.19 7.37 19.52
CA LEU A 20 30.49 6.47 18.60
C LEU A 20 29.05 6.13 19.05
N VAL A 21 28.85 5.92 20.36
CA VAL A 21 27.51 5.68 20.92
C VAL A 21 26.66 6.95 20.89
N LEU A 22 27.23 8.13 21.05
CA LEU A 22 26.50 9.41 20.92
C LEU A 22 26.21 9.79 19.46
N SER A 23 27.02 9.34 18.49
CA SER A 23 26.77 9.61 17.08
C SER A 23 25.71 8.69 16.45
N CYS A 24 25.51 7.49 17.01
CA CYS A 24 24.53 6.51 16.51
C CYS A 24 23.39 6.21 17.51
N GLY A 25 23.46 6.77 18.72
CA GLY A 25 22.43 6.62 19.74
C GLY A 25 21.31 7.61 19.51
N ASP A 26 20.17 7.10 19.06
CA ASP A 26 18.87 7.76 18.97
C ASP A 26 18.32 8.16 20.35
N ASN A 27 19.10 8.90 21.13
CA ASN A 27 18.76 9.32 22.48
C ASN A 27 19.21 10.76 22.73
N SER A 28 18.91 11.64 21.77
CA SER A 28 18.95 13.08 22.02
C SER A 28 17.77 13.46 22.95
N PRO A 29 18.00 14.14 24.09
CA PRO A 29 16.93 14.56 25.00
C PRO A 29 16.11 15.75 24.47
N ARG A 30 16.28 16.10 23.21
CA ARG A 30 15.57 17.19 22.55
C ARG A 30 14.90 16.60 21.33
N LYS A 31 13.63 16.22 21.47
CA LYS A 31 12.61 16.18 20.42
C LYS A 31 13.22 16.24 19.00
N ALA A 32 13.92 15.19 18.60
CA ALA A 32 14.40 15.03 17.24
C ALA A 32 13.27 14.40 16.43
N ASP A 33 12.11 15.05 16.48
CA ASP A 33 11.19 15.01 15.36
C ASP A 33 11.90 15.78 14.25
N ALA A 34 12.77 15.08 13.50
CA ALA A 34 13.27 15.33 12.15
C ALA A 34 13.55 16.77 11.64
N ALA A 35 13.67 17.80 12.50
CA ALA A 35 13.52 19.20 12.06
C ALA A 35 14.64 20.17 12.48
N VAL A 36 15.70 19.72 13.17
CA VAL A 36 16.66 20.67 13.79
C VAL A 36 18.07 20.64 13.22
N ASP A 37 18.38 19.77 12.24
CA ASP A 37 19.64 19.89 11.52
C ASP A 37 19.38 20.50 10.14
N ALA A 38 19.62 21.81 10.00
CA ALA A 38 19.55 22.52 8.73
C ALA A 38 20.57 21.99 7.68
N ALA A 39 21.49 21.10 8.07
CA ALA A 39 22.37 20.38 7.15
C ALA A 39 21.76 19.05 6.65
N CYS A 40 20.77 18.50 7.33
CA CYS A 40 19.98 17.38 6.84
C CYS A 40 18.75 17.92 6.10
N ASN A 41 18.93 18.22 4.81
CA ASN A 41 17.81 18.33 3.87
C ASN A 41 17.17 16.96 3.67
N CYS A 42 16.58 16.40 4.73
CA CYS A 42 15.68 15.28 4.58
C CYS A 42 14.54 15.74 3.67
N PRO A 43 14.17 14.94 2.65
CA PRO A 43 12.96 15.24 1.90
C PRO A 43 11.79 15.35 2.90
N PRO A 44 10.77 16.18 2.59
CA PRO A 44 9.58 16.28 3.42
C PRO A 44 9.08 14.88 3.77
N ALA A 45 8.70 14.66 5.02
CA ALA A 45 8.13 13.39 5.45
C ALA A 45 6.95 13.02 4.54
N GLU A 46 6.88 11.76 4.12
CA GLU A 46 5.75 11.28 3.34
C GLU A 46 4.45 11.49 4.11
N VAL A 47 3.39 11.92 3.42
CA VAL A 47 2.09 12.15 4.05
C VAL A 47 1.57 10.83 4.64
N PRO A 48 1.06 10.82 5.89
CA PRO A 48 0.59 9.60 6.54
C PRO A 48 -0.33 8.77 5.66
N LEU A 49 -0.11 7.44 5.61
CA LEU A 49 -0.96 6.51 4.87
C LEU A 49 -2.32 6.25 5.54
N SER A 50 -2.45 6.62 6.82
CA SER A 50 -3.66 6.41 7.60
C SER A 50 -4.87 7.07 6.94
N GLY A 51 -5.95 6.31 6.73
CA GLY A 51 -7.19 6.79 6.12
C GLY A 51 -7.12 7.03 4.60
N ARG A 52 -5.98 6.77 3.95
CA ARG A 52 -5.82 6.93 2.49
C ARG A 52 -5.97 5.64 1.70
N ILE A 53 -5.87 4.48 2.33
CA ILE A 53 -6.18 3.20 1.67
C ILE A 53 -7.66 2.93 1.87
N VAL A 54 -8.44 3.01 0.80
CA VAL A 54 -9.88 2.79 0.81
C VAL A 54 -10.23 1.56 -0.01
N GLU A 55 -11.26 0.83 0.41
CA GLU A 55 -11.82 -0.27 -0.37
C GLU A 55 -13.09 0.21 -1.06
N THR A 56 -13.22 -0.10 -2.35
CA THR A 56 -14.42 0.15 -3.13
C THR A 56 -14.87 -1.16 -3.77
N SER A 57 -16.18 -1.33 -3.85
CA SER A 57 -16.78 -2.54 -4.39
C SER A 57 -17.96 -2.19 -5.28
N GLU A 58 -18.09 -2.90 -6.39
CA GLU A 58 -19.18 -2.73 -7.33
C GLU A 58 -19.75 -4.10 -7.71
N GLN A 59 -21.07 -4.18 -7.78
CA GLN A 59 -21.79 -5.40 -8.08
C GLN A 59 -22.42 -5.30 -9.46
N PHE A 60 -22.30 -6.37 -10.23
CA PHE A 60 -22.87 -6.52 -11.56
C PHE A 60 -23.58 -7.87 -11.67
N VAL A 61 -24.38 -8.03 -12.72
CA VAL A 61 -24.98 -9.32 -13.07
C VAL A 61 -24.43 -9.72 -14.43
N ILE A 62 -23.91 -10.95 -14.53
CA ILE A 62 -23.53 -11.56 -15.79
C ILE A 62 -24.74 -12.34 -16.32
N PRO A 63 -25.35 -11.94 -17.44
CA PRO A 63 -26.55 -12.59 -17.96
C PRO A 63 -26.30 -14.07 -18.29
N ALA A 64 -27.36 -14.88 -18.21
CA ALA A 64 -27.36 -16.26 -18.66
C ALA A 64 -26.87 -16.40 -20.11
N ASN A 65 -26.13 -17.48 -20.39
CA ASN A 65 -25.60 -17.83 -21.72
C ASN A 65 -24.79 -16.71 -22.40
N SER A 66 -24.13 -15.86 -21.63
CA SER A 66 -23.32 -14.76 -22.14
C SER A 66 -21.82 -15.12 -22.13
N ALA A 67 -21.08 -14.58 -23.10
CA ALA A 67 -19.63 -14.74 -23.19
C ALA A 67 -18.94 -13.38 -23.17
N HIS A 68 -17.70 -13.35 -22.69
CA HIS A 68 -16.80 -12.19 -22.73
C HIS A 68 -17.41 -10.90 -22.18
N GLN A 69 -18.20 -11.01 -21.11
CA GLN A 69 -18.75 -9.85 -20.42
C GLN A 69 -17.64 -9.17 -19.62
N LYS A 70 -17.28 -7.96 -20.05
CA LYS A 70 -16.29 -7.12 -19.36
C LYS A 70 -17.01 -6.17 -18.42
N ASN A 71 -16.82 -6.39 -17.13
CA ASN A 71 -17.33 -5.55 -16.07
C ASN A 71 -16.18 -5.19 -15.13
N GLY A 72 -16.15 -3.95 -14.67
CA GLY A 72 -15.05 -3.46 -13.85
C GLY A 72 -15.48 -2.27 -13.05
N SER A 73 -14.78 -2.03 -11.95
CA SER A 73 -15.00 -0.84 -11.14
C SER A 73 -13.95 0.22 -11.45
N ARG A 74 -14.38 1.45 -11.73
CA ARG A 74 -13.51 2.61 -12.04
C ARG A 74 -13.29 3.57 -10.87
N VAL A 75 -13.75 3.20 -9.68
CA VAL A 75 -13.91 4.09 -8.52
C VAL A 75 -12.63 4.25 -7.68
N CYS A 76 -11.45 4.40 -8.30
CA CYS A 76 -10.34 5.05 -7.60
C CYS A 76 -10.32 6.57 -7.80
N ALA A 77 -11.35 7.15 -8.42
CA ALA A 77 -11.55 8.59 -8.49
C ALA A 77 -12.46 9.07 -7.35
N SER A 78 -11.98 9.93 -6.45
CA SER A 78 -12.82 10.61 -5.45
C SER A 78 -12.59 12.13 -5.41
N GLY A 79 -12.64 12.78 -6.58
CA GLY A 79 -12.49 14.24 -6.68
C GLY A 79 -11.59 14.67 -7.85
N PRO A 80 -10.95 15.86 -7.77
CA PRO A 80 -10.15 16.42 -8.87
C PRO A 80 -8.78 15.75 -9.09
N VAL A 81 -8.38 14.83 -8.21
CA VAL A 81 -7.13 14.07 -8.29
C VAL A 81 -7.46 12.59 -8.17
N ASP A 82 -6.98 11.80 -9.12
CA ASP A 82 -7.22 10.36 -9.19
C ASP A 82 -6.40 9.61 -8.15
N GLY A 83 -7.02 8.65 -7.47
CA GLY A 83 -6.35 7.68 -6.61
C GLY A 83 -5.68 6.57 -7.43
N ILE A 84 -4.74 5.89 -6.80
CA ILE A 84 -3.96 4.80 -7.43
C ILE A 84 -4.55 3.46 -7.03
N VAL A 85 -4.82 2.57 -7.99
CA VAL A 85 -5.21 1.19 -7.71
C VAL A 85 -4.02 0.45 -7.09
N LEU A 86 -4.16 -0.04 -5.86
CA LEU A 86 -3.15 -0.86 -5.21
C LEU A 86 -3.34 -2.35 -5.49
N ASN A 87 -4.59 -2.81 -5.43
CA ASN A 87 -4.97 -4.19 -5.66
C ASN A 87 -6.47 -4.26 -6.00
N GLY A 88 -6.90 -5.36 -6.60
CA GLY A 88 -8.31 -5.67 -6.76
C GLY A 88 -8.54 -7.15 -7.07
N GLY A 89 -9.79 -7.48 -7.27
CA GLY A 89 -10.21 -8.84 -7.55
C GLY A 89 -11.67 -8.93 -7.93
N CYS A 90 -12.01 -10.10 -8.45
CA CYS A 90 -13.32 -10.43 -8.95
C CYS A 90 -13.83 -11.63 -8.15
N THR A 91 -15.08 -11.60 -7.69
CA THR A 91 -15.73 -12.72 -7.03
C THR A 91 -17.14 -12.89 -7.55
N ALA A 92 -17.69 -14.10 -7.46
CA ALA A 92 -19.04 -14.40 -7.93
C ALA A 92 -19.82 -15.07 -6.81
N ASN A 93 -21.09 -14.70 -6.68
CA ASN A 93 -22.03 -15.39 -5.81
C ASN A 93 -22.86 -16.36 -6.67
N ILE A 94 -22.37 -17.59 -6.78
CA ILE A 94 -22.90 -18.58 -7.73
C ILE A 94 -24.17 -19.21 -7.16
N PRO A 95 -25.33 -19.09 -7.84
CA PRO A 95 -26.57 -19.74 -7.39
C PRO A 95 -26.48 -21.27 -7.51
N LEU A 96 -27.38 -22.01 -6.84
CA LEU A 96 -27.52 -23.45 -7.08
C LEU A 96 -27.81 -23.70 -8.57
N ASN A 97 -26.97 -24.51 -9.21
CA ASN A 97 -26.93 -24.79 -10.67
C ASN A 97 -26.34 -23.68 -11.55
N GLY A 98 -25.75 -22.63 -10.98
CA GLY A 98 -24.94 -21.67 -11.70
C GLY A 98 -23.52 -22.18 -11.95
N ASN A 99 -22.92 -21.70 -13.03
CA ASN A 99 -21.53 -21.86 -13.41
C ASN A 99 -21.09 -20.55 -14.08
N ILE A 100 -19.93 -20.04 -13.67
CA ILE A 100 -19.35 -18.80 -14.18
C ILE A 100 -17.85 -19.01 -14.29
N ILE A 101 -17.26 -18.51 -15.37
CA ILE A 101 -15.84 -18.60 -15.66
C ILE A 101 -15.27 -17.19 -15.60
N LEU A 102 -14.30 -16.98 -14.72
CA LEU A 102 -13.47 -15.78 -14.72
C LEU A 102 -12.36 -15.96 -15.76
N GLU A 103 -12.45 -15.23 -16.86
CA GLU A 103 -11.48 -15.30 -17.96
C GLU A 103 -10.27 -14.39 -17.72
N GLN A 104 -10.53 -13.21 -17.14
CA GLN A 104 -9.49 -12.22 -16.86
C GLN A 104 -9.83 -11.45 -15.59
N SER A 105 -8.80 -11.15 -14.79
CA SER A 105 -8.86 -10.22 -13.66
C SER A 105 -7.57 -9.42 -13.66
N ALA A 106 -7.66 -8.12 -13.96
CA ALA A 106 -6.48 -7.28 -14.11
C ALA A 106 -6.80 -5.81 -13.81
N PRO A 107 -5.80 -5.01 -13.42
CA PRO A 107 -5.94 -3.57 -13.40
C PRO A 107 -6.18 -3.04 -14.83
N GLU A 108 -7.10 -2.08 -14.97
CA GLU A 108 -7.40 -1.40 -16.24
C GLU A 108 -7.55 0.11 -16.00
N GLY A 109 -6.56 0.89 -16.41
CA GLY A 109 -6.51 2.33 -16.15
C GLY A 109 -6.48 2.63 -14.64
N LEU A 110 -7.48 3.39 -14.17
CA LEU A 110 -7.67 3.75 -12.75
C LEU A 110 -8.61 2.79 -12.00
N GLY A 111 -8.88 1.62 -12.57
CA GLY A 111 -9.83 0.66 -12.02
C GLY A 111 -9.35 -0.77 -12.08
N TRP A 112 -10.26 -1.67 -11.74
CA TRP A 112 -10.08 -3.12 -11.88
C TRP A 112 -11.12 -3.69 -12.83
N MET A 113 -10.67 -4.48 -13.81
CA MET A 113 -11.52 -5.10 -14.81
C MET A 113 -11.57 -6.62 -14.60
N CYS A 114 -12.75 -7.17 -14.80
CA CYS A 114 -13.04 -8.60 -14.82
C CYS A 114 -13.70 -8.97 -16.16
N SER A 115 -13.21 -10.02 -16.81
CA SER A 115 -13.87 -10.64 -17.97
C SER A 115 -14.50 -11.95 -17.54
N TRP A 116 -15.77 -12.14 -17.86
CA TRP A 116 -16.54 -13.29 -17.43
C TRP A 116 -17.24 -13.99 -18.61
N SER A 117 -17.41 -15.30 -18.48
CA SER A 117 -18.26 -16.11 -19.35
C SER A 117 -19.23 -16.93 -18.50
N ASN A 118 -20.53 -16.82 -18.80
CA ASN A 118 -21.61 -17.51 -18.11
C ASN A 118 -22.23 -18.57 -19.05
N PRO A 119 -21.73 -19.83 -19.01
CA PRO A 119 -22.33 -20.92 -19.78
C PRO A 119 -23.66 -21.41 -19.21
N SER A 120 -24.15 -20.83 -18.11
CA SER A 120 -25.36 -21.28 -17.43
C SER A 120 -26.60 -20.61 -17.96
N ASN A 121 -27.74 -21.26 -17.74
CA ASN A 121 -29.06 -20.71 -18.06
C ASN A 121 -29.64 -19.80 -16.97
N VAL A 122 -28.81 -19.36 -16.02
CA VAL A 122 -29.20 -18.46 -14.93
C VAL A 122 -28.25 -17.28 -14.86
N ASP A 123 -28.78 -16.12 -14.52
CA ASP A 123 -27.98 -14.91 -14.28
C ASP A 123 -27.12 -15.11 -13.02
N VAL A 124 -25.86 -14.67 -13.09
CA VAL A 124 -24.92 -14.81 -11.97
C VAL A 124 -24.48 -13.44 -11.48
N PRO A 125 -24.76 -13.08 -10.21
CA PRO A 125 -24.24 -11.85 -9.62
C PRO A 125 -22.73 -11.99 -9.35
N VAL A 126 -21.99 -10.99 -9.80
CA VAL A 126 -20.54 -10.86 -9.60
C VAL A 126 -20.21 -9.55 -8.90
N HIS A 127 -19.09 -9.56 -8.19
CA HIS A 127 -18.58 -8.40 -7.49
C HIS A 127 -17.14 -8.14 -7.92
N VAL A 128 -16.81 -6.87 -8.06
CA VAL A 128 -15.46 -6.38 -8.24
C VAL A 128 -15.11 -5.62 -6.99
N ILE A 129 -13.97 -5.95 -6.37
CA ILE A 129 -13.46 -5.30 -5.17
C ILE A 129 -12.10 -4.74 -5.52
N MET A 130 -11.82 -3.51 -5.12
CA MET A 130 -10.51 -2.91 -5.28
C MET A 130 -10.12 -2.06 -4.07
N ARG A 131 -8.81 -1.91 -3.90
CA ARG A 131 -8.21 -1.04 -2.89
C ARG A 131 -7.47 0.07 -3.59
N CYS A 132 -7.83 1.30 -3.23
CA CYS A 132 -7.28 2.51 -3.81
C CYS A 132 -6.43 3.23 -2.76
N LEU A 133 -5.28 3.76 -3.18
CA LEU A 133 -4.53 4.77 -2.44
C LEU A 133 -5.02 6.15 -2.88
N MET A 134 -5.69 6.84 -1.97
CA MET A 134 -6.16 8.19 -2.17
C MET A 134 -5.00 9.19 -2.05
N PRO A 135 -5.03 10.29 -2.82
CA PRO A 135 -4.05 11.36 -2.68
C PRO A 135 -4.09 11.95 -1.27
N ALA A 136 -2.95 12.52 -0.87
CA ALA A 136 -2.90 13.36 0.33
C ALA A 136 -3.86 14.56 0.13
N LYS A 137 -4.61 14.90 1.19
CA LYS A 137 -5.41 16.12 1.24
C LYS A 137 -4.60 17.25 1.86
#